data_AF-A0AB37ALH6-F1
#
_entry.id   AF-A0AB37ALH6-F1
#
_cell.length_a   1.000
_cell.length_b   1.000
_cell.length_c   1.000
_cell.angle_alpha   90.00
_cell.angle_beta   90.00
_cell.angle_gamma   90.00
#
_symmetry.space_group_name_H-M   'P 1'
#
loop_
_entity.id
_entity.type
_entity.pdbx_description
1 polymer ?
#
loop_
_entity_poly.entity_id
_entity_poly.type
_entity_poly.pdbx_seq_one_letter_code
_entity_poly.pdbx_strand_id
1 'polypeptide(L)'
;MSGLTYEAVTKRAEREIRDAMQRAAACELGRYGPGLALGEARGAYALWGALVARLDDTNAAEVRADRARFAALVYAKRSATA
;
A
#
# COMPACT_ATOMS: atom_id res chain seq x y z
N MET A 1 8.84 -10.37 22.83
CA MET A 1 8.27 -9.46 21.83
C MET A 1 8.53 -10.06 20.47
N SER A 2 7.50 -10.48 19.73
CA SER A 2 7.67 -10.82 18.31
C SER A 2 8.09 -9.55 17.57
N GLY A 3 9.36 -9.48 17.16
CA GLY A 3 9.86 -8.38 16.34
C GLY A 3 9.04 -8.30 15.06
N LEU A 4 8.70 -7.08 14.64
CA LEU A 4 8.12 -6.86 13.32
C LEU A 4 9.13 -7.34 12.28
N THR A 5 8.76 -8.33 11.47
CA THR A 5 9.61 -8.79 10.38
C THR A 5 9.30 -8.02 9.11
N TYR A 6 10.29 -7.93 8.21
CA TYR A 6 10.08 -7.35 6.88
C TYR A 6 8.89 -7.99 6.17
N GLU A 7 8.83 -9.32 6.16
CA GLU A 7 7.75 -10.08 5.55
C GLU A 7 6.37 -9.72 6.14
N ALA A 8 6.26 -9.63 7.47
CA ALA A 8 5.00 -9.31 8.13
C ALA A 8 4.53 -7.89 7.80
N VAL A 9 5.45 -6.92 7.83
CA VAL A 9 5.17 -5.51 7.49
C VAL A 9 4.77 -5.38 6.03
N THR A 10 5.48 -6.03 5.12
CA THR A 10 5.18 -6.01 3.67
C THR A 10 3.84 -6.67 3.35
N LYS A 11 3.54 -7.85 3.92
CA LYS A 11 2.23 -8.51 3.74
C LYS A 11 1.08 -7.70 4.30
N ARG A 12 1.28 -7.04 5.45
CA ARG A 12 0.27 -6.15 6.05
C ARG A 12 -0.01 -4.96 5.14
N ALA A 13 1.03 -4.27 4.70
CA ALA A 13 0.92 -3.11 3.82
C ALA A 13 0.23 -3.45 2.50
N GLU A 14 0.61 -4.57 1.89
CA GLU A 14 -0.01 -5.03 0.64
C GLU A 14 -1.52 -5.21 0.76
N ARG A 15 -1.96 -5.87 1.83
CA ARG A 15 -3.39 -6.08 2.06
C ARG A 15 -4.13 -4.75 2.25
N GLU A 16 -3.60 -3.87 3.09
CA GLU A 16 -4.25 -2.57 3.35
C GLU A 16 -4.33 -1.69 2.10
N ILE A 17 -3.26 -1.66 1.30
CA ILE A 17 -3.25 -0.95 0.02
C ILE A 17 -4.31 -1.52 -0.92
N ARG A 18 -4.37 -2.85 -1.08
CA ARG A 18 -5.35 -3.49 -1.95
C ARG A 18 -6.79 -3.25 -1.49
N ASP A 19 -7.05 -3.41 -0.20
CA ASP A 19 -8.39 -3.18 0.37
C ASP A 19 -8.83 -1.72 0.17
N ALA A 20 -7.92 -0.76 0.38
CA ALA A 20 -8.19 0.66 0.15
C ALA A 20 -8.43 0.97 -1.33
N MET A 21 -7.62 0.42 -2.24
CA MET A 21 -7.81 0.61 -3.68
C MET A 21 -9.12 -0.04 -4.19
N GLN A 22 -9.49 -1.21 -3.65
CA GLN A 22 -10.78 -1.85 -3.95
C GLN A 22 -11.95 -1.00 -3.45
N ARG A 23 -11.87 -0.45 -2.23
CA ARG A 23 -12.86 0.51 -1.75
C ARG A 23 -12.92 1.72 -2.67
N ALA A 24 -11.78 2.31 -3.06
CA ALA A 24 -11.75 3.45 -3.97
C ALA A 24 -12.44 3.15 -5.31
N ALA A 25 -12.30 1.93 -5.84
CA ALA A 25 -12.97 1.50 -7.06
C ALA A 25 -14.49 1.32 -6.86
N ALA A 26 -14.93 0.86 -5.70
CA ALA A 26 -16.34 0.71 -5.34
C ALA A 26 -17.02 2.05 -4.95
N CYS A 27 -16.24 3.02 -4.49
CA CYS A 27 -16.68 4.33 -4.01
C CYS A 27 -17.32 5.22 -5.09
N GLU A 28 -17.16 4.91 -6.37
CA GLU A 28 -17.97 5.58 -7.40
C GLU A 28 -19.48 5.28 -7.29
N LEU A 29 -19.88 4.34 -6.42
CA LEU A 29 -21.28 3.96 -6.17
C LEU A 29 -21.86 4.43 -4.81
N GLY A 30 -21.14 5.18 -3.95
CA GLY A 30 -21.68 5.57 -2.64
C GLY A 30 -20.87 6.60 -1.82
N ARG A 31 -21.44 7.05 -0.69
CA ARG A 31 -21.00 8.18 0.21
C ARG A 31 -19.53 8.23 0.66
N TYR A 32 -18.72 7.23 0.37
CA TYR A 32 -17.30 7.21 0.72
C TYR A 32 -16.54 7.77 -0.49
N GLY A 33 -15.91 8.94 -0.35
CA GLY A 33 -15.27 9.60 -1.49
C GLY A 33 -14.05 8.81 -2.00
N PRO A 34 -13.85 8.65 -3.32
CA PRO A 34 -12.66 7.99 -3.87
C PRO A 34 -11.34 8.60 -3.37
N GLY A 35 -11.33 9.90 -3.05
CA GLY A 35 -10.18 10.60 -2.46
C GLY A 35 -9.78 10.09 -1.07
N LEU A 36 -10.73 9.67 -0.22
CA LEU A 36 -10.43 9.16 1.11
C LEU A 36 -9.77 7.79 1.03
N ALA A 37 -10.34 6.88 0.23
CA ALA A 37 -9.79 5.54 0.03
C ALA A 37 -8.42 5.56 -0.68
N LEU A 38 -8.20 6.48 -1.63
CA LEU A 38 -6.87 6.74 -2.19
C LEU A 38 -5.88 7.28 -1.15
N GLY A 39 -6.34 8.14 -0.24
CA GLY A 39 -5.57 8.64 0.89
C GLY A 39 -5.12 7.52 1.83
N GLU A 40 -6.02 6.58 2.13
CA GLU A 40 -5.71 5.39 2.95
C GLU A 40 -4.65 4.49 2.29
N ALA A 41 -4.76 4.24 0.98
CA ALA A 41 -3.77 3.45 0.25
C ALA A 41 -2.38 4.12 0.29
N ARG A 42 -2.32 5.44 0.09
CA ARG A 42 -1.07 6.22 0.21
C ARG A 42 -0.51 6.22 1.63
N GLY A 43 -1.37 6.31 2.63
CA GLY A 43 -1.01 6.22 4.04
C GLY A 43 -0.37 4.88 4.39
N ALA A 44 -0.97 3.77 3.96
CA ALA A 44 -0.43 2.43 4.16
C ALA A 44 0.94 2.25 3.50
N TYR A 45 1.12 2.78 2.28
CA TYR A 45 2.42 2.77 1.59
C TYR A 45 3.48 3.62 2.32
N ALA A 46 3.12 4.80 2.80
CA ALA A 46 4.03 5.65 3.57
C ALA A 46 4.45 5.01 4.90
N LEU A 47 3.50 4.40 5.62
CA LEU A 47 3.74 3.69 6.87
C LEU A 47 4.67 2.48 6.64
N TRP A 48 4.44 1.70 5.59
CA TRP A 48 5.34 0.61 5.20
C TRP A 48 6.78 1.11 5.04
N GLY A 49 6.97 2.21 4.29
CA GLY A 49 8.31 2.80 4.10
C GLY A 49 8.98 3.21 5.40
N ALA A 50 8.21 3.79 6.34
CA ALA A 50 8.72 4.18 7.66
C ALA A 50 9.06 2.98 8.55
N LEU A 51 8.27 1.90 8.49
CA LEU A 51 8.54 0.68 9.25
C LEU A 51 9.75 -0.07 8.71
N VAL A 52 9.85 -0.23 7.38
CA VAL A 52 11.00 -0.89 6.73
C VAL A 52 12.31 -0.15 7.02
N ALA A 53 12.29 1.19 7.05
CA ALA A 53 13.47 1.98 7.38
C ALA A 53 13.99 1.78 8.82
N ARG A 54 13.19 1.17 9.70
CA ARG A 54 13.57 0.85 11.09
C ARG A 54 13.96 -0.62 11.29
N LEU A 55 13.98 -1.42 10.22
CA LEU A 55 14.41 -2.82 10.28
C LEU A 55 15.90 -2.91 9.94
N ASP A 56 16.69 -3.46 10.85
CA ASP A 56 18.16 -3.50 10.74
C ASP A 56 18.67 -4.46 9.66
N ASP A 57 17.88 -5.48 9.28
CA ASP A 57 18.29 -6.56 8.38
C ASP A 57 17.30 -6.75 7.23
N THR A 58 17.28 -5.79 6.30
CA THR A 58 16.44 -5.85 5.10
C THR A 58 17.26 -5.90 3.83
N ASN A 59 16.92 -6.83 2.94
CA ASN A 59 17.54 -6.92 1.62
C ASN A 59 17.14 -5.71 0.77
N ALA A 60 18.10 -4.84 0.47
CA ALA A 60 17.85 -3.61 -0.29
C ALA A 60 17.26 -3.85 -1.68
N ALA A 61 17.53 -4.99 -2.33
CA ALA A 61 16.94 -5.33 -3.62
C ALA A 61 15.44 -5.65 -3.50
N GLU A 62 15.06 -6.42 -2.48
CA GLU A 62 13.65 -6.74 -2.18
C GLU A 62 12.88 -5.47 -1.82
N VAL A 63 13.45 -4.62 -0.96
CA VAL A 63 12.84 -3.34 -0.58
C VAL A 63 12.58 -2.46 -1.80
N ARG A 64 13.50 -2.40 -2.77
CA ARG A 64 13.30 -1.65 -4.01
C ARG A 64 12.20 -2.26 -4.89
N ALA A 65 12.17 -3.58 -5.01
CA ALA A 65 11.15 -4.28 -5.79
C ALA A 65 9.75 -4.06 -5.20
N ASP A 66 9.59 -4.22 -3.88
CA ASP A 66 8.33 -3.99 -3.19
C ASP A 66 7.90 -2.52 -3.22
N ARG A 67 8.86 -1.58 -3.12
CA ARG A 67 8.57 -0.16 -3.28
C ARG A 67 7.97 0.14 -4.66
N ALA A 68 8.56 -0.40 -5.72
CA ALA A 68 8.03 -0.22 -7.08
C ALA A 68 6.64 -0.87 -7.23
N ARG A 69 6.46 -2.06 -6.67
CA ARG A 69 5.18 -2.80 -6.67
C ARG A 69 4.07 -2.04 -5.96
N PHE A 70 4.33 -1.50 -4.77
CA PHE A 70 3.35 -0.71 -4.01
C PHE A 70 3.09 0.65 -4.63
N ALA A 71 4.12 1.31 -5.18
CA ALA A 71 3.91 2.54 -5.94
C ALA A 71 2.99 2.28 -7.15
N ALA A 72 3.20 1.19 -7.89
CA ALA A 72 2.33 0.82 -9.00
C ALA A 72 0.87 0.59 -8.56
N LEU A 73 0.63 -0.04 -7.39
CA LEU A 73 -0.72 -0.23 -6.86
C LEU A 73 -1.39 1.09 -6.45
N VAL A 74 -0.68 1.95 -5.72
CA VAL A 74 -1.23 3.19 -5.15
C VAL A 74 -1.44 4.27 -6.20
N TYR A 75 -0.58 4.31 -7.22
CA TYR A 75 -0.63 5.31 -8.29
C TYR A 75 -1.16 4.75 -9.61
N ALA A 76 -1.72 3.54 -9.61
CA ALA A 76 -2.47 3.03 -10.74
C ALA A 76 -3.58 4.02 -11.08
N LYS A 77 -3.48 4.64 -12.26
CA LYS A 77 -4.64 5.34 -12.83
C LYS A 77 -5.69 4.27 -13.11
N ARG A 78 -6.95 4.51 -12.73
CA ARG A 78 -8.06 3.77 -13.35
C ARG A 78 -7.93 4.04 -14.85
N SER A 79 -7.57 3.03 -15.63
CA SER A 79 -7.95 3.02 -17.04
C SER A 79 -9.47 3.08 -17.02
N ALA A 80 -10.04 4.20 -17.47
CA ALA A 80 -11.47 4.28 -17.73
C ALA A 80 -11.76 3.26 -18.81
N THR A 81 -12.18 2.06 -18.44
CA THR A 81 -12.86 1.19 -19.38
C THR A 81 -14.22 1.85 -19.60
N ALA A 82 -14.32 2.51 -20.76
CA ALA A 82 -15.53 3.14 -21.28
C ALA A 82 -16.67 2.13 -21.44
#